data_AF-B5VVM0-F1
#
_entry.id   AF-B5VVM0-F1
#
_cell.length_a   1.000
_cell.length_b   1.000
_cell.length_c   1.000
_cell.angle_alpha   90.00
_cell.angle_beta   90.00
_cell.angle_gamma   90.00
#
_symmetry.space_group_name_H-M   'P 1'
#
loop_
_entity.id
_entity.type
_entity.pdbx_description
1 polymer ?
#
loop_
_entity_poly.entity_id
_entity_poly.type
_entity_poly.pdbx_seq_one_letter_code
_entity_poly.pdbx_strand_id
1 'polypeptide(L)'
;MMEKCPVCETEYTPNEVETCSVCGYDLTPYPPVIGGIPSGFLEKEKKRIAAAKRVWQLSQKRIAAAKRVSQLSQSQVESAQAMVSQLQSQLDETTRKIDGFTTTQSRLESQVEAIASQLQSQNEAIASQSQSRLESQIEAIAYQLELQIEAIASQLQSQNEAIASQIQSQKAIASQLQSQNEAIASQSQSRLESQIEAIASQLQSQSSQIEAIASQSQSRLESQIEAIASHLKSQRKAIASQPKQISKPVPDTRILSSSGFDYSQLNRLLKSGQWKAADEETAKMMLAVAGKTQRGYLDDDDIKNFPCEDLRIIDGLWVKHSNGRFGFSVQKQIYINCGGKPDGSYPGATIIERYCDEVGWRVNGSYLSSWSDCTFSAAAAPRGHLPYLPASVRRVTLDGWDMNNCLKHLLSRTDL
;
A
#
# COMPACT_ATOMS: atom_id res chain seq x y z
N MET A 1 -74.98 -44.91 -121.88
CA MET A 1 -73.97 -45.76 -121.24
C MET A 1 -72.69 -44.93 -121.19
N MET A 2 -72.16 -44.59 -120.01
CA MET A 2 -70.90 -43.84 -119.89
C MET A 2 -69.71 -44.81 -120.01
N GLU A 3 -68.65 -44.38 -120.68
CA GLU A 3 -67.42 -45.16 -120.84
C GLU A 3 -66.31 -44.59 -119.93
N LYS A 4 -65.31 -45.41 -119.60
CA LYS A 4 -64.15 -44.97 -118.83
C LYS A 4 -62.98 -44.71 -119.74
N CYS A 5 -62.30 -43.58 -119.54
CA CYS A 5 -61.06 -43.29 -120.24
C CYS A 5 -60.02 -44.38 -119.89
N PRO A 6 -59.47 -45.12 -120.87
CA PRO A 6 -58.61 -46.27 -120.60
C PRO A 6 -57.27 -45.90 -119.92
N VAL A 7 -56.89 -44.62 -119.88
CA VAL A 7 -55.62 -44.17 -119.29
C VAL A 7 -55.74 -43.74 -117.82
N CYS A 8 -56.82 -43.10 -117.43
CA CYS A 8 -56.97 -42.52 -116.08
C CYS A 8 -58.29 -42.91 -115.41
N GLU A 9 -59.03 -43.82 -116.04
CA GLU A 9 -60.33 -44.35 -115.61
C GLU A 9 -61.41 -43.29 -115.35
N THR A 10 -61.16 -42.03 -115.73
CA THR A 10 -62.13 -40.94 -115.63
C THR A 10 -63.28 -41.23 -116.59
N GLU A 11 -64.50 -41.17 -116.08
CA GLU A 11 -65.73 -41.44 -116.83
C GLU A 11 -66.02 -40.31 -117.85
N TYR A 12 -66.51 -40.68 -119.04
CA TYR A 12 -66.90 -39.75 -120.11
C TYR A 12 -68.12 -40.28 -120.89
N THR A 13 -68.80 -39.37 -121.60
CA THR A 13 -69.92 -39.69 -122.50
C THR A 13 -69.42 -39.95 -123.93
N PRO A 14 -69.65 -41.15 -124.51
CA PRO A 14 -69.20 -41.47 -125.87
C PRO A 14 -69.82 -40.54 -126.93
N ASN A 15 -69.02 -40.11 -127.91
CA ASN A 15 -69.36 -39.21 -129.02
C ASN A 15 -69.63 -37.73 -128.69
N GLU A 16 -69.56 -37.30 -127.43
CA GLU A 16 -69.70 -35.87 -127.06
C GLU A 16 -68.36 -35.15 -126.86
N VAL A 17 -67.35 -35.88 -126.39
CA VAL A 17 -66.02 -35.34 -126.10
C VAL A 17 -64.96 -36.11 -126.85
N GLU A 18 -64.16 -35.39 -127.63
CA GLU A 18 -63.10 -36.00 -128.43
C GLU A 18 -61.85 -36.31 -127.59
N THR A 19 -61.69 -35.70 -126.41
CA THR A 19 -60.51 -35.92 -125.53
C THR A 19 -60.88 -35.93 -124.04
N CYS A 20 -60.20 -36.76 -123.25
CA CYS A 20 -60.37 -36.85 -121.80
C CYS A 20 -59.86 -35.60 -121.08
N SER A 21 -60.64 -35.03 -120.17
CA SER A 21 -60.30 -33.80 -119.44
C SER A 21 -59.13 -33.95 -118.47
N VAL A 22 -58.90 -35.13 -117.91
CA VAL A 22 -57.86 -35.37 -116.89
C VAL A 22 -56.50 -35.67 -117.51
N CYS A 23 -56.47 -36.46 -118.59
CA CYS A 23 -55.22 -36.92 -119.20
C CYS A 23 -55.02 -36.51 -120.66
N GLY A 24 -56.02 -35.91 -121.30
CA GLY A 24 -55.97 -35.48 -122.71
C GLY A 24 -56.01 -36.63 -123.73
N TYR A 25 -56.39 -37.85 -123.32
CA TYR A 25 -56.47 -39.01 -124.21
C TYR A 25 -57.62 -38.86 -125.21
N ASP A 26 -57.40 -39.12 -126.50
CA ASP A 26 -58.44 -39.05 -127.54
C ASP A 26 -59.46 -40.18 -127.41
N LEU A 27 -60.74 -39.83 -127.23
CA LEU A 27 -61.86 -40.71 -126.90
C LEU A 27 -62.74 -41.06 -128.11
N THR A 28 -62.44 -40.56 -129.31
CA THR A 28 -63.28 -40.83 -130.48
C THR A 28 -63.25 -42.33 -130.89
N PRO A 29 -64.30 -42.91 -131.50
CA PRO A 29 -64.29 -44.29 -132.00
C PRO A 29 -63.43 -44.50 -133.27
N TYR A 30 -63.11 -45.75 -133.65
CA TYR A 30 -62.40 -46.07 -134.90
C TYR A 30 -63.36 -46.20 -136.10
N PRO A 31 -63.04 -45.65 -137.30
CA PRO A 31 -63.84 -45.87 -138.50
C PRO A 31 -63.65 -47.31 -139.07
N PRO A 32 -64.69 -47.92 -139.68
CA PRO A 32 -64.66 -49.31 -140.16
C PRO A 32 -63.66 -49.53 -141.32
N VAL A 33 -62.96 -50.67 -141.33
CA VAL A 33 -61.84 -50.97 -142.24
C VAL A 33 -62.27 -51.94 -143.35
N ILE A 34 -62.21 -51.54 -144.63
CA ILE A 34 -62.33 -52.43 -145.80
C ILE A 34 -61.14 -52.13 -146.72
N GLY A 35 -60.18 -53.06 -146.79
CA GLY A 35 -59.05 -53.00 -147.73
C GLY A 35 -58.01 -51.91 -147.44
N GLY A 36 -57.21 -52.08 -146.37
CA GLY A 36 -56.05 -51.23 -146.06
C GLY A 36 -56.25 -50.30 -144.87
N ILE A 37 -55.17 -50.00 -144.12
CA ILE A 37 -55.19 -49.15 -142.91
C ILE A 37 -55.55 -47.69 -143.29
N PRO A 38 -56.65 -47.11 -142.77
CA PRO A 38 -57.05 -45.74 -143.08
C PRO A 38 -56.03 -44.71 -142.55
N SER A 39 -55.71 -43.68 -143.35
CA SER A 39 -54.68 -42.68 -143.03
C SER A 39 -54.92 -41.90 -141.73
N GLY A 40 -56.17 -41.71 -141.31
CA GLY A 40 -56.53 -41.04 -140.05
C GLY A 40 -56.25 -41.85 -138.78
N PHE A 41 -56.11 -43.19 -138.90
CA PHE A 41 -55.78 -44.07 -137.77
C PHE A 41 -54.41 -43.73 -137.18
N LEU A 42 -53.42 -43.54 -138.06
CA LEU A 42 -52.04 -43.33 -137.65
C LEU A 42 -51.87 -41.99 -136.90
N GLU A 43 -52.58 -40.94 -137.32
CA GLU A 43 -52.46 -39.61 -136.70
C GLU A 43 -53.09 -39.56 -135.31
N LYS A 44 -54.18 -40.29 -135.10
CA LYS A 44 -54.82 -40.44 -133.80
C LYS A 44 -53.99 -41.27 -132.83
N GLU A 45 -53.40 -42.37 -133.30
CA GLU A 45 -52.52 -43.20 -132.46
C GLU A 45 -51.25 -42.42 -132.08
N LYS A 46 -50.69 -41.59 -132.97
CA LYS A 46 -49.61 -40.66 -132.62
C LYS A 46 -49.99 -39.71 -131.49
N LYS A 47 -51.19 -39.12 -131.52
CA LYS A 47 -51.69 -38.22 -130.45
C LYS A 47 -51.86 -38.96 -129.13
N ARG A 48 -52.39 -40.19 -129.14
CA ARG A 48 -52.52 -41.04 -127.94
C ARG A 48 -51.16 -41.39 -127.34
N ILE A 49 -50.21 -41.80 -128.18
CA ILE A 49 -48.82 -42.05 -127.76
C ILE A 49 -48.18 -40.78 -127.19
N ALA A 50 -48.42 -39.61 -127.80
CA ALA A 50 -47.91 -38.33 -127.30
C ALA A 50 -48.51 -37.94 -125.94
N ALA A 51 -49.81 -38.16 -125.72
CA ALA A 51 -50.46 -37.96 -124.43
C ALA A 51 -49.91 -38.90 -123.35
N ALA A 52 -49.80 -40.20 -123.65
CA ALA A 52 -49.22 -41.19 -122.74
C ALA A 52 -47.75 -40.84 -122.39
N LYS A 53 -46.94 -40.40 -123.37
CA LYS A 53 -45.57 -39.91 -123.15
C LYS A 53 -45.53 -38.72 -122.20
N ARG A 54 -46.45 -37.74 -122.34
CA ARG A 54 -46.51 -36.57 -121.45
C ARG A 54 -46.87 -36.94 -120.01
N VAL A 55 -47.88 -37.80 -119.83
CA VAL A 55 -48.28 -38.29 -118.50
C VAL A 55 -47.15 -39.09 -117.85
N TRP A 56 -46.48 -39.96 -118.61
CA TRP A 56 -45.31 -40.69 -118.13
C TRP A 56 -44.16 -39.75 -117.74
N GLN A 57 -43.85 -38.74 -118.57
CA GLN A 57 -42.84 -37.73 -118.23
C GLN A 57 -43.19 -36.94 -116.95
N LEU A 58 -44.46 -36.57 -116.78
CA LEU A 58 -44.92 -35.87 -115.58
C LEU A 58 -44.84 -36.77 -114.34
N SER A 59 -45.19 -38.06 -114.46
CA SER A 59 -45.06 -39.01 -113.36
C SER A 59 -43.59 -39.21 -112.98
N GLN A 60 -42.68 -39.31 -113.95
CA GLN A 60 -41.23 -39.36 -113.70
C GLN A 60 -40.73 -38.11 -112.96
N LYS A 61 -41.21 -36.92 -113.34
CA LYS A 61 -40.88 -35.66 -112.62
C LYS A 61 -41.40 -35.66 -111.19
N ARG A 62 -42.64 -36.13 -110.95
CA ARG A 62 -43.23 -36.25 -109.60
C ARG A 62 -42.48 -37.27 -108.75
N ILE A 63 -42.11 -38.42 -109.32
CA ILE A 63 -41.28 -39.44 -108.66
C ILE A 63 -39.91 -38.84 -108.30
N ALA A 64 -39.29 -38.08 -109.21
CA ALA A 64 -38.02 -37.42 -108.92
C ALA A 64 -38.12 -36.35 -107.83
N ALA A 65 -39.21 -35.59 -107.77
CA ALA A 65 -39.47 -34.62 -106.71
C ALA A 65 -39.74 -35.31 -105.36
N ALA A 66 -40.56 -36.36 -105.34
CA ALA A 66 -40.83 -37.17 -104.15
C ALA A 66 -39.54 -37.84 -103.63
N LYS A 67 -38.67 -38.34 -104.52
CA LYS A 67 -37.35 -38.86 -104.14
C LYS A 67 -36.47 -37.80 -103.48
N ARG A 68 -36.44 -36.57 -104.01
CA ARG A 68 -35.69 -35.46 -103.39
C ARG A 68 -36.24 -35.09 -102.02
N VAL A 69 -37.56 -34.99 -101.87
CA VAL A 69 -38.20 -34.72 -100.57
C VAL A 69 -37.89 -35.85 -99.58
N SER A 70 -37.99 -37.11 -100.01
CA SER A 70 -37.66 -38.27 -99.17
C SER A 70 -36.18 -38.26 -98.76
N GLN A 71 -35.26 -37.92 -99.66
CA GLN A 71 -33.83 -37.81 -99.35
C GLN A 71 -33.53 -36.67 -98.37
N LEU A 72 -34.17 -35.50 -98.55
CA LEU A 72 -34.04 -34.37 -97.63
C LEU A 72 -34.60 -34.72 -96.25
N SER A 73 -35.79 -35.33 -96.20
CA SER A 73 -36.40 -35.79 -94.95
C SER A 73 -35.52 -36.83 -94.24
N GLN A 74 -34.92 -37.75 -94.98
CA GLN A 74 -34.00 -38.74 -94.43
C GLN A 74 -32.76 -38.08 -93.82
N SER A 75 -32.13 -37.16 -94.55
CA SER A 75 -30.97 -36.40 -94.04
C SER A 75 -31.30 -35.55 -92.81
N GLN A 76 -32.50 -34.95 -92.76
CA GLN A 76 -32.97 -34.22 -91.57
C GLN A 76 -33.18 -35.15 -90.37
N VAL A 77 -33.76 -36.34 -90.58
CA VAL A 77 -33.94 -37.34 -89.51
C VAL A 77 -32.59 -37.82 -88.99
N GLU A 78 -31.63 -38.12 -89.87
CA GLU A 78 -30.28 -38.52 -89.48
C GLU A 78 -29.57 -37.43 -88.68
N SER A 79 -29.69 -36.16 -89.09
CA SER A 79 -29.14 -35.03 -88.35
C SER A 79 -29.81 -34.85 -86.97
N ALA A 80 -31.13 -35.01 -86.89
CA ALA A 80 -31.85 -34.92 -85.62
C ALA A 80 -31.48 -36.08 -84.68
N GLN A 81 -31.34 -37.29 -85.22
CA GLN A 81 -30.86 -38.45 -84.46
C GLN A 81 -29.46 -38.22 -83.91
N ALA A 82 -28.54 -37.67 -84.70
CA ALA A 82 -27.20 -37.32 -84.23
C ALA A 82 -27.22 -36.28 -83.09
N MET A 83 -28.05 -35.24 -83.19
CA MET A 83 -28.23 -34.26 -82.11
C MET A 83 -28.82 -34.89 -80.85
N VAL A 84 -29.82 -35.78 -80.98
CA VAL A 84 -30.41 -36.48 -79.84
C VAL A 84 -29.38 -37.38 -79.16
N SER A 85 -28.58 -38.13 -79.92
CA SER A 85 -27.50 -38.95 -79.36
C SER A 85 -26.45 -38.10 -78.64
N GLN A 86 -26.11 -36.92 -79.18
CA GLN A 86 -25.19 -36.00 -78.51
C GLN A 86 -25.77 -35.48 -77.19
N LEU A 87 -27.04 -35.06 -77.18
CA LEU A 87 -27.71 -34.58 -75.96
C LEU A 87 -27.85 -35.68 -74.91
N GLN A 88 -28.14 -36.93 -75.33
CA GLN A 88 -28.17 -38.09 -74.44
C GLN A 88 -26.80 -38.34 -73.80
N SER A 89 -25.71 -38.29 -74.59
CA SER A 89 -24.36 -38.44 -74.05
C SER A 89 -24.01 -37.32 -73.06
N GLN A 90 -24.44 -36.09 -73.31
CA GLN A 90 -24.24 -34.97 -72.37
C GLN A 90 -25.05 -35.18 -71.09
N LEU A 91 -26.31 -35.62 -71.21
CA LEU A 91 -27.17 -35.91 -70.07
C LEU A 91 -26.56 -37.02 -69.20
N ASP A 92 -26.07 -38.10 -69.80
CA ASP A 92 -25.41 -39.20 -69.10
C ASP A 92 -24.16 -38.72 -68.36
N GLU A 93 -23.34 -37.87 -68.98
CA GLU A 93 -22.15 -37.33 -68.33
C GLU A 93 -22.50 -36.39 -67.17
N THR A 94 -23.49 -35.52 -67.33
CA THR A 94 -23.94 -34.65 -66.23
C THR A 94 -24.53 -35.45 -65.07
N THR A 95 -25.27 -36.52 -65.37
CA THR A 95 -25.81 -37.44 -64.36
C THR A 95 -24.68 -38.09 -63.56
N ARG A 96 -23.64 -38.61 -64.23
CA ARG A 96 -22.46 -39.17 -63.55
C ARG A 96 -21.74 -38.15 -62.67
N LYS A 97 -21.67 -36.87 -63.09
CA LYS A 97 -21.08 -35.78 -62.29
C LYS A 97 -21.93 -35.49 -61.05
N ILE A 98 -23.25 -35.44 -61.19
CA ILE A 98 -24.18 -35.27 -60.07
C ILE A 98 -24.04 -36.43 -59.08
N ASP A 99 -24.02 -37.68 -59.55
CA ASP A 99 -23.82 -38.86 -58.69
C ASP A 99 -22.47 -38.79 -57.94
N GLY A 100 -21.42 -38.33 -58.63
CA GLY A 100 -20.12 -38.06 -58.03
C GLY A 100 -20.19 -37.00 -56.93
N PHE A 101 -20.85 -35.87 -57.19
CA PHE A 101 -21.04 -34.81 -56.20
C PHE A 101 -21.85 -35.28 -55.00
N THR A 102 -22.96 -36.00 -55.21
CA THR A 102 -23.78 -36.57 -54.14
C THR A 102 -22.96 -37.52 -53.26
N THR A 103 -22.14 -38.39 -53.86
CA THR A 103 -21.25 -39.28 -53.11
C THR A 103 -20.23 -38.49 -52.28
N THR A 104 -19.63 -37.44 -52.85
CA THR A 104 -18.69 -36.59 -52.10
C THR A 104 -19.38 -35.80 -50.99
N GLN A 105 -20.61 -35.34 -51.19
CA GLN A 105 -21.40 -34.63 -50.19
C GLN A 105 -21.68 -35.55 -49.01
N SER A 106 -22.20 -36.77 -49.25
CA SER A 106 -22.46 -37.73 -48.18
C SER A 106 -21.18 -38.08 -47.41
N ARG A 107 -20.04 -38.21 -48.11
CA ARG A 107 -18.75 -38.44 -47.45
C ARG A 107 -18.35 -37.26 -46.54
N LEU A 108 -18.54 -36.02 -47.00
CA LEU A 108 -18.24 -34.82 -46.22
C LEU A 108 -19.17 -34.70 -45.01
N GLU A 109 -20.46 -34.98 -45.17
CA GLU A 109 -21.44 -35.00 -44.08
C GLU A 109 -21.04 -36.00 -42.99
N SER A 110 -20.66 -37.24 -43.37
CA SER A 110 -20.16 -38.23 -42.42
C SER A 110 -18.86 -37.79 -41.73
N GLN A 111 -17.95 -37.10 -42.44
CA GLN A 111 -16.72 -36.57 -41.85
C GLN A 111 -17.01 -35.46 -40.83
N VAL A 112 -17.94 -34.55 -41.14
CA VAL A 112 -18.35 -33.48 -40.23
C VAL A 112 -18.98 -34.05 -38.96
N GLU A 113 -19.84 -35.07 -39.09
CA GLU A 113 -20.48 -35.72 -37.94
C GLU A 113 -19.44 -36.44 -37.04
N ALA A 114 -18.47 -37.12 -37.65
CA ALA A 114 -17.37 -37.74 -36.92
C ALA A 114 -16.51 -36.71 -36.16
N ILE A 115 -16.15 -35.60 -36.81
CA ILE A 115 -15.38 -34.52 -36.19
C ILE A 115 -16.17 -33.87 -35.05
N ALA A 116 -17.47 -33.61 -35.24
CA ALA A 116 -18.33 -33.05 -34.22
C ALA A 116 -18.40 -33.94 -32.97
N SER A 117 -18.57 -35.26 -33.17
CA SER A 117 -18.60 -36.25 -32.10
C SER A 117 -17.25 -36.34 -31.37
N GLN A 118 -16.15 -36.28 -32.11
CA GLN A 118 -14.82 -36.28 -31.53
C GLN A 118 -14.57 -35.02 -30.69
N LEU A 119 -14.91 -33.84 -31.20
CA LEU A 119 -14.79 -32.57 -30.47
C LEU A 119 -15.65 -32.57 -29.20
N GLN A 120 -16.87 -33.09 -29.27
CA GLN A 120 -17.73 -33.23 -28.10
C GLN A 120 -17.07 -34.10 -27.02
N SER A 121 -16.61 -35.30 -27.38
CA SER A 121 -15.96 -36.21 -26.42
C SER A 121 -14.68 -35.62 -25.83
N GLN A 122 -13.88 -34.89 -26.63
CA GLN A 122 -12.70 -34.19 -26.13
C GLN A 122 -13.06 -33.07 -25.16
N ASN A 123 -14.08 -32.28 -25.46
CA ASN A 123 -14.53 -31.22 -24.56
C ASN A 123 -15.02 -31.77 -23.23
N GLU A 124 -15.79 -32.87 -23.24
CA GLU A 124 -16.26 -33.53 -22.02
C GLU A 124 -15.10 -34.14 -21.21
N ALA A 125 -14.12 -34.74 -21.87
CA ALA A 125 -12.92 -35.27 -21.22
C ALA A 125 -12.06 -34.16 -20.60
N ILE A 126 -11.84 -33.05 -21.31
CA ILE A 126 -11.09 -31.90 -20.79
C ILE A 126 -11.83 -31.28 -19.62
N ALA A 127 -13.15 -31.09 -19.71
CA ALA A 127 -13.95 -30.53 -18.63
C ALA A 127 -13.85 -31.40 -17.37
N SER A 128 -14.11 -32.70 -17.47
CA SER A 128 -14.03 -33.64 -16.33
C SER A 128 -12.62 -33.76 -15.74
N GLN A 129 -11.59 -33.79 -16.57
CA GLN A 129 -10.19 -33.82 -16.10
C GLN A 129 -9.81 -32.51 -15.41
N SER A 130 -10.21 -31.37 -15.95
CA SER A 130 -9.93 -30.06 -15.34
C SER A 130 -10.66 -29.90 -14.00
N GLN A 131 -11.92 -30.34 -13.92
CA GLN A 131 -12.72 -30.28 -12.71
C GLN A 131 -12.12 -31.16 -11.60
N SER A 132 -11.86 -32.44 -11.88
CA SER A 132 -11.26 -33.36 -10.89
C SER A 132 -9.89 -32.89 -10.41
N ARG A 133 -9.08 -32.30 -11.30
CA ARG A 133 -7.78 -31.72 -10.93
C ARG A 133 -7.94 -30.51 -10.02
N LEU A 134 -8.87 -29.61 -10.31
CA LEU A 134 -9.12 -28.43 -9.48
C LEU A 134 -9.70 -28.83 -8.12
N GLU A 135 -10.63 -29.77 -8.06
CA GLU A 135 -11.19 -30.30 -6.80
C GLU A 135 -10.10 -30.89 -5.91
N SER A 136 -9.24 -31.76 -6.47
CA SER A 136 -8.12 -32.33 -5.73
C SER A 136 -7.12 -31.27 -5.23
N GLN A 137 -6.84 -30.25 -6.05
CA GLN A 137 -5.98 -29.14 -5.63
C GLN A 137 -6.60 -28.30 -4.51
N ILE A 138 -7.90 -28.02 -4.58
CA ILE A 138 -8.64 -27.27 -3.56
C ILE A 138 -8.64 -28.05 -2.24
N GLU A 139 -8.92 -29.35 -2.26
CA GLU A 139 -8.90 -30.20 -1.07
C GLU A 139 -7.51 -30.24 -0.42
N ALA A 140 -6.45 -30.39 -1.23
CA ALA A 140 -5.09 -30.40 -0.73
C ALA A 140 -4.70 -29.05 -0.09
N ILE A 141 -5.08 -27.93 -0.71
CA ILE A 141 -4.81 -26.59 -0.17
C ILE A 141 -5.61 -26.36 1.12
N ALA A 142 -6.90 -26.75 1.15
CA ALA A 142 -7.74 -26.62 2.33
C ALA A 142 -7.16 -27.39 3.52
N TYR A 143 -6.74 -28.63 3.29
CA TYR A 143 -6.10 -29.46 4.33
C TYR A 143 -4.79 -28.85 4.85
N GLN A 144 -3.95 -28.33 3.96
CA GLN A 144 -2.70 -27.67 4.35
C GLN A 144 -2.95 -26.40 5.17
N LEU A 145 -3.96 -25.60 4.81
CA LEU A 145 -4.34 -24.41 5.57
C LEU A 145 -4.85 -24.77 6.96
N GLU A 146 -5.67 -25.82 7.07
CA GLU A 146 -6.20 -26.27 8.36
C GLU A 146 -5.08 -26.74 9.31
N LEU A 147 -4.11 -27.51 8.80
CA LEU A 147 -2.92 -27.89 9.57
C LEU A 147 -2.07 -26.69 10.01
N GLN A 148 -1.91 -25.69 9.15
CA GLN A 148 -1.16 -24.47 9.51
C GLN A 148 -1.89 -23.67 10.59
N ILE A 149 -3.22 -23.56 10.51
CA ILE A 149 -4.03 -22.87 11.52
C ILE A 149 -3.89 -23.58 12.88
N GLU A 150 -3.98 -24.91 12.91
CA GLU A 150 -3.88 -25.68 14.16
C GLU A 150 -2.48 -25.58 14.79
N ALA A 151 -1.43 -25.59 13.96
CA ALA A 151 -0.05 -25.39 14.42
C ALA A 151 0.16 -23.99 15.02
N ILE A 152 -0.33 -22.94 14.35
CA ILE A 152 -0.25 -21.56 14.84
C ILE A 152 -1.05 -21.39 16.14
N ALA A 153 -2.26 -21.95 16.21
CA ALA A 153 -3.08 -21.90 17.42
C ALA A 153 -2.37 -22.56 18.62
N SER A 154 -1.78 -23.74 18.41
CA SER A 154 -1.00 -24.45 19.44
C SER A 154 0.22 -23.65 19.89
N GLN A 155 0.92 -23.01 18.95
CA GLN A 155 2.06 -22.16 19.27
C GLN A 155 1.65 -20.93 20.09
N LEU A 156 0.58 -20.24 19.69
CA LEU A 156 0.06 -19.08 20.43
C LEU A 156 -0.42 -19.48 21.85
N GLN A 157 -1.05 -20.64 21.99
CA GLN A 157 -1.46 -21.16 23.29
C GLN A 157 -0.24 -21.37 24.20
N SER A 158 0.80 -22.04 23.71
CA SER A 158 2.03 -22.27 24.48
C SER A 158 2.73 -20.95 24.90
N GLN A 159 2.71 -19.94 24.02
CA GLN A 159 3.26 -18.62 24.32
C GLN A 159 2.44 -17.90 25.40
N ASN A 160 1.12 -17.98 25.33
CA ASN A 160 0.23 -17.39 26.34
C ASN A 160 0.44 -18.03 27.72
N GLU A 161 0.59 -19.35 27.79
CA GLU A 161 0.88 -20.08 29.03
C GLU A 161 2.25 -19.68 29.62
N ALA A 162 3.25 -19.51 28.77
CA ALA A 162 4.58 -19.04 29.19
C ALA A 162 4.54 -17.59 29.71
N ILE A 163 3.84 -16.69 29.02
CA ILE A 163 3.66 -15.30 29.43
C ILE A 163 2.90 -15.23 30.76
N ALA A 164 1.83 -16.02 30.93
CA ALA A 164 1.08 -16.09 32.18
C ALA A 164 1.97 -16.52 33.35
N SER A 165 2.84 -17.51 33.13
CA SER A 165 3.80 -17.98 34.13
C SER A 165 4.83 -16.90 34.49
N GLN A 166 5.31 -16.12 33.50
CA GLN A 166 6.19 -14.98 33.73
C GLN A 166 5.50 -13.86 34.52
N ILE A 167 4.25 -13.54 34.22
CA ILE A 167 3.48 -12.54 34.96
C ILE A 167 3.32 -12.98 36.42
N GLN A 168 3.05 -14.26 36.66
CA GLN A 168 2.91 -14.79 38.02
C GLN A 168 4.22 -14.69 38.82
N SER A 169 5.37 -15.00 38.19
CA SER A 169 6.68 -14.89 38.85
C SER A 169 7.03 -13.42 39.14
N GLN A 170 6.76 -12.51 38.21
CA GLN A 170 6.94 -11.06 38.44
C GLN A 170 6.05 -10.54 39.56
N LYS A 171 4.79 -11.01 39.64
CA LYS A 171 3.87 -10.65 40.72
C LYS A 171 4.39 -11.12 42.08
N ALA A 172 4.95 -12.33 42.16
CA ALA A 172 5.57 -12.84 43.38
C ALA A 172 6.78 -11.99 43.81
N ILE A 173 7.64 -11.61 42.85
CA ILE A 173 8.77 -10.72 43.11
C ILE A 173 8.28 -9.36 43.62
N ALA A 174 7.26 -8.77 42.99
CA ALA A 174 6.70 -7.49 43.42
C ALA A 174 6.16 -7.54 44.86
N SER A 175 5.43 -8.61 45.21
CA SER A 175 4.95 -8.82 46.59
C SER A 175 6.10 -8.98 47.59
N GLN A 176 7.19 -9.64 47.20
CA GLN A 176 8.36 -9.80 48.05
C GLN A 176 9.13 -8.47 48.24
N LEU A 177 9.25 -7.67 47.19
CA LEU A 177 9.84 -6.32 47.29
C LEU A 177 8.99 -5.42 48.18
N GLN A 178 7.66 -5.51 48.09
CA GLN A 178 6.77 -4.76 48.96
C GLN A 178 6.98 -5.12 50.44
N SER A 179 7.00 -6.41 50.78
CA SER A 179 7.22 -6.83 52.18
C SER A 179 8.60 -6.47 52.69
N GLN A 180 9.64 -6.52 51.84
CA GLN A 180 10.97 -6.04 52.18
C GLN A 180 10.99 -4.54 52.46
N ASN A 181 10.30 -3.73 51.64
CA ASN A 181 10.22 -2.28 51.85
C ASN A 181 9.49 -1.95 53.17
N GLU A 182 8.40 -2.64 53.48
CA GLU A 182 7.67 -2.47 54.75
C GLU A 182 8.53 -2.85 55.96
N ALA A 183 9.30 -3.95 55.86
CA ALA A 183 10.23 -4.38 56.89
C ALA A 183 11.38 -3.38 57.10
N ILE A 184 12.00 -2.90 56.01
CA ILE A 184 13.07 -1.90 56.06
C ILE A 184 12.55 -0.60 56.68
N ALA A 185 11.37 -0.14 56.28
CA ALA A 185 10.74 1.05 56.84
C ALA A 185 10.56 0.91 58.35
N SER A 186 9.94 -0.19 58.80
CA SER A 186 9.71 -0.48 60.23
C SER A 186 11.00 -0.60 61.04
N GLN A 187 12.02 -1.25 60.47
CA GLN A 187 13.33 -1.39 61.11
C GLN A 187 14.07 -0.05 61.19
N SER A 188 13.99 0.77 60.14
CA SER A 188 14.60 2.10 60.13
C SER A 188 13.94 3.03 61.16
N GLN A 189 12.61 2.97 61.28
CA GLN A 189 11.85 3.76 62.24
C GLN A 189 12.20 3.39 63.68
N SER A 190 12.14 2.10 64.05
CA SER A 190 12.51 1.65 65.40
C SER A 190 13.97 1.97 65.76
N ARG A 191 14.88 1.89 64.78
CA ARG A 191 16.28 2.27 64.99
C ARG A 191 16.45 3.77 65.22
N LEU A 192 15.73 4.62 64.49
CA LEU A 192 15.76 6.06 64.70
C LEU A 192 15.15 6.44 66.05
N GLU A 193 14.03 5.83 66.44
CA GLU A 193 13.40 6.05 67.75
C GLU A 193 14.35 5.71 68.90
N SER A 194 15.00 4.54 68.86
CA SER A 194 15.99 4.15 69.88
C SER A 194 17.22 5.07 69.91
N GLN A 195 17.68 5.57 68.76
CA GLN A 195 18.77 6.56 68.71
C GLN A 195 18.36 7.91 69.30
N ILE A 196 17.14 8.39 69.00
CA ILE A 196 16.60 9.64 69.56
C ILE A 196 16.51 9.54 71.09
N GLU A 197 16.01 8.42 71.62
CA GLU A 197 15.86 8.21 73.06
C GLU A 197 17.22 8.13 73.78
N ALA A 198 18.22 7.49 73.15
CA ALA A 198 19.58 7.47 73.66
C ALA A 198 20.23 8.87 73.68
N ILE A 199 20.08 9.66 72.61
CA ILE A 199 20.59 11.04 72.53
C ILE A 199 19.88 11.92 73.56
N ALA A 200 18.56 11.80 73.72
CA ALA A 200 17.80 12.55 74.70
C ALA A 200 18.28 12.27 76.13
N SER A 201 18.50 11.00 76.47
CA SER A 201 19.05 10.58 77.76
C SER A 201 20.45 11.17 78.00
N GLN A 202 21.29 11.18 76.97
CA GLN A 202 22.64 11.73 77.05
C GLN A 202 22.65 13.25 77.22
N LEU A 203 21.79 13.97 76.50
CA LEU A 203 21.59 15.42 76.67
C LEU A 203 21.10 15.77 78.06
N GLN A 204 20.16 14.98 78.62
CA GLN A 204 19.67 15.20 79.97
C GLN A 204 20.78 15.00 81.02
N SER A 205 21.59 13.94 80.87
CA SER A 205 22.77 13.73 81.72
C SER A 205 23.78 14.88 81.63
N GLN A 206 24.09 15.36 80.41
CA GLN A 206 24.97 16.51 80.20
C GLN A 206 24.39 17.78 80.82
N SER A 207 23.07 18.01 80.71
CA SER A 207 22.41 19.16 81.32
C SER A 207 22.58 19.15 82.84
N SER A 208 22.35 18.01 83.49
CA SER A 208 22.56 17.88 84.94
C SER A 208 24.02 18.08 85.35
N GLN A 209 24.98 17.62 84.53
CA GLN A 209 26.41 17.90 84.75
C GLN A 209 26.73 19.39 84.64
N ILE A 210 26.20 20.09 83.63
CA ILE A 210 26.37 21.53 83.46
C ILE A 210 25.80 22.28 84.67
N GLU A 211 24.62 21.90 85.16
CA GLU A 211 23.97 22.51 86.33
C GLU A 211 24.81 22.33 87.61
N ALA A 212 25.39 21.14 87.80
CA ALA A 212 26.29 20.86 88.91
C ALA A 212 27.59 21.67 88.81
N ILE A 213 28.20 21.75 87.63
CA ILE A 213 29.39 22.58 87.37
C ILE A 213 29.07 24.05 87.61
N ALA A 214 27.93 24.54 87.14
CA ALA A 214 27.49 25.91 87.35
C ALA A 214 27.34 26.22 88.85
N SER A 215 26.65 25.36 89.60
CA SER A 215 26.47 25.50 91.05
C SER A 215 27.81 25.48 91.81
N GLN A 216 28.71 24.57 91.43
CA GLN A 216 30.04 24.49 92.01
C GLN A 216 30.89 25.71 91.65
N SER A 217 30.81 26.20 90.42
CA SER A 217 31.51 27.41 89.99
C SER A 217 30.96 28.66 90.69
N GLN A 218 29.66 28.72 90.95
CA GLN A 218 29.01 29.82 91.65
C GLN A 218 29.46 29.88 93.11
N SER A 219 29.41 28.77 93.83
CA SER A 219 29.95 28.70 95.21
C SER A 219 31.46 29.00 95.27
N ARG A 220 32.23 28.52 94.28
CA ARG A 220 33.66 28.85 94.16
C ARG A 220 33.88 30.33 93.88
N LEU A 221 33.11 30.93 92.98
CA LEU A 221 33.16 32.36 92.69
C LEU A 221 32.71 33.20 93.87
N GLU A 222 31.69 32.79 94.64
CA GLU A 222 31.29 33.47 95.88
C GLU A 222 32.43 33.47 96.88
N SER A 223 33.08 32.32 97.12
CA SER A 223 34.26 32.27 98.00
C SER A 223 35.45 33.08 97.47
N GLN A 224 35.68 33.09 96.15
CA GLN A 224 36.70 33.92 95.52
C GLN A 224 36.35 35.41 95.57
N ILE A 225 35.09 35.79 95.42
CA ILE A 225 34.61 37.18 95.55
C ILE A 225 34.75 37.61 97.00
N GLU A 226 34.49 36.75 97.98
CA GLU A 226 34.70 37.08 99.39
C GLU A 226 36.19 37.26 99.70
N ALA A 227 37.04 36.37 99.17
CA ALA A 227 38.49 36.51 99.23
C ALA A 227 39.00 37.76 98.50
N ILE A 228 38.52 38.03 97.28
CA ILE A 228 38.84 39.22 96.50
C ILE A 228 38.23 40.46 97.13
N ALA A 229 37.08 40.42 97.79
CA ALA A 229 36.50 41.56 98.51
C ALA A 229 37.33 41.88 99.75
N SER A 230 37.85 40.86 100.44
CA SER A 230 38.87 41.04 101.47
C SER A 230 40.15 41.65 100.89
N HIS A 231 40.56 41.20 99.69
CA HIS A 231 41.73 41.69 98.98
C HIS A 231 41.52 43.07 98.34
N LEU A 232 40.33 43.43 97.88
CA LEU A 232 39.93 44.71 97.33
C LEU A 232 39.66 45.69 98.45
N LYS A 233 39.24 45.27 99.65
CA LYS A 233 39.35 46.10 100.85
C LYS A 233 40.81 46.50 101.13
N SER A 234 41.77 45.65 100.72
CA SER A 234 43.21 45.97 100.73
C SER A 234 43.70 46.73 99.48
N GLN A 235 43.15 46.49 98.29
CA GLN A 235 43.49 47.16 97.03
C GLN A 235 42.66 48.42 96.75
N ARG A 236 41.64 48.76 97.55
CA ARG A 236 40.90 50.06 97.58
C ARG A 236 41.77 51.18 98.18
N LYS A 237 43.08 51.03 98.00
CA LYS A 237 44.15 52.02 98.03
C LYS A 237 44.77 52.23 96.63
N ALA A 238 44.21 51.64 95.56
CA ALA A 238 44.69 51.74 94.17
C ALA A 238 43.58 51.43 93.13
N ILE A 239 43.01 52.49 92.52
CA ILE A 239 42.72 52.71 91.07
C ILE A 239 42.07 51.53 90.30
N ALA A 240 40.77 51.53 89.93
CA ALA A 240 40.02 52.29 88.91
C ALA A 240 40.23 51.88 87.43
N SER A 241 39.11 51.66 86.72
CA SER A 241 38.82 51.73 85.24
C SER A 241 38.68 50.45 84.35
N GLN A 242 37.42 49.99 84.21
CA GLN A 242 36.60 49.88 82.96
C GLN A 242 36.90 48.85 81.80
N PRO A 243 35.92 48.55 80.88
CA PRO A 243 35.50 47.18 80.49
C PRO A 243 35.46 46.82 78.96
N LYS A 244 35.01 45.57 78.67
CA LYS A 244 34.51 44.89 77.42
C LYS A 244 34.12 45.74 76.18
N GLN A 245 34.24 45.18 74.95
CA GLN A 245 33.19 45.01 73.87
C GLN A 245 33.81 44.44 72.54
N ILE A 246 33.32 43.35 71.90
CA ILE A 246 32.26 43.13 70.85
C ILE A 246 32.53 43.73 69.44
N SER A 247 32.37 42.92 68.37
CA SER A 247 31.78 43.21 67.01
C SER A 247 32.35 42.25 65.92
N LYS A 248 31.81 41.93 64.74
CA LYS A 248 30.55 42.03 63.96
C LYS A 248 30.75 41.19 62.65
N PRO A 249 29.71 40.87 61.84
CA PRO A 249 29.82 40.13 60.56
C PRO A 249 30.17 41.00 59.34
N VAL A 250 30.64 40.34 58.27
CA VAL A 250 31.36 40.86 57.07
C VAL A 250 30.45 41.10 55.83
N PRO A 251 30.82 41.99 54.87
CA PRO A 251 29.98 42.46 53.74
C PRO A 251 30.05 41.60 52.44
N ASP A 252 29.07 41.80 51.55
CA ASP A 252 28.92 41.19 50.22
C ASP A 252 29.87 41.78 49.13
N THR A 253 30.52 40.91 48.36
CA THR A 253 31.52 41.22 47.31
C THR A 253 30.92 41.12 45.89
N ARG A 254 31.36 41.98 44.95
CA ARG A 254 30.99 41.91 43.51
C ARG A 254 31.60 40.69 42.80
N ILE A 255 30.90 40.14 41.80
CA ILE A 255 31.34 38.96 41.01
C ILE A 255 31.34 39.33 39.52
N LEU A 256 32.51 39.55 38.94
CA LEU A 256 32.72 39.92 37.52
C LEU A 256 33.40 38.79 36.76
N SER A 257 33.00 38.53 35.51
CA SER A 257 33.75 37.66 34.59
C SER A 257 34.79 38.43 33.77
N SER A 258 35.76 37.72 33.17
CA SER A 258 36.71 38.33 32.21
C SER A 258 36.02 38.88 30.95
N SER A 259 34.81 38.39 30.65
CA SER A 259 33.93 38.93 29.60
C SER A 259 33.25 40.26 29.99
N GLY A 260 33.47 40.75 31.21
CA GLY A 260 32.97 42.05 31.69
C GLY A 260 31.55 42.03 32.24
N PHE A 261 30.95 40.85 32.42
CA PHE A 261 29.58 40.70 32.93
C PHE A 261 29.53 40.61 34.47
N ASP A 262 28.55 41.27 35.09
CA ASP A 262 28.36 41.31 36.54
C ASP A 262 27.26 40.35 36.99
N TYR A 263 27.63 39.36 37.79
CA TYR A 263 26.75 38.32 38.33
C TYR A 263 26.22 38.63 39.74
N SER A 264 26.51 39.83 40.28
CA SER A 264 26.11 40.22 41.63
C SER A 264 24.58 40.21 41.81
N GLN A 265 23.81 40.49 40.76
CA GLN A 265 22.34 40.38 40.80
C GLN A 265 21.90 38.94 40.95
N LEU A 266 22.38 38.03 40.09
CA LEU A 266 22.10 36.60 40.18
C LEU A 266 22.50 36.03 41.56
N ASN A 267 23.69 36.40 42.06
CA ASN A 267 24.16 35.99 43.38
C ASN A 267 23.22 36.44 44.52
N ARG A 268 22.71 37.69 44.48
CA ARG A 268 21.74 38.18 45.49
C ARG A 268 20.40 37.47 45.42
N LEU A 269 19.88 37.23 44.21
CA LEU A 269 18.61 36.54 44.01
C LEU A 269 18.69 35.09 44.51
N LEU A 270 19.78 34.38 44.20
CA LEU A 270 20.02 33.02 44.66
C LEU A 270 20.24 32.96 46.18
N LYS A 271 21.06 33.85 46.74
CA LYS A 271 21.33 33.94 48.18
C LYS A 271 20.06 34.22 49.01
N SER A 272 19.12 34.98 48.43
CA SER A 272 17.84 35.30 49.06
C SER A 272 16.73 34.26 48.79
N GLY A 273 17.04 33.17 48.07
CA GLY A 273 16.08 32.12 47.75
C GLY A 273 14.99 32.53 46.77
N GLN A 274 15.19 33.62 46.02
CA GLN A 274 14.25 34.09 44.99
C GLN A 274 14.45 33.30 43.68
N TRP A 275 14.17 31.99 43.72
CA TRP A 275 14.49 31.04 42.65
C TRP A 275 13.91 31.41 41.28
N LYS A 276 12.67 31.90 41.26
CA LYS A 276 11.99 32.34 40.03
C LYS A 276 12.70 33.51 39.36
N ALA A 277 13.03 34.54 40.14
CA ALA A 277 13.75 35.71 39.64
C ALA A 277 15.19 35.36 39.24
N ALA A 278 15.85 34.47 39.97
CA ALA A 278 17.19 33.98 39.64
C ALA A 278 17.21 33.21 38.30
N ASP A 279 16.17 32.43 38.01
CA ASP A 279 16.03 31.70 36.75
C ASP A 279 15.83 32.65 35.55
N GLU A 280 14.96 33.66 35.69
CA GLU A 280 14.83 34.71 34.67
C GLU A 280 16.14 35.48 34.46
N GLU A 281 16.85 35.82 35.54
CA GLU A 281 18.14 36.51 35.47
C GLU A 281 19.19 35.64 34.77
N THR A 282 19.19 34.34 35.03
CA THR A 282 20.09 33.38 34.38
C THR A 282 19.86 33.37 32.87
N ALA A 283 18.60 33.31 32.43
CA ALA A 283 18.24 33.38 31.01
C ALA A 283 18.71 34.69 30.35
N LYS A 284 18.48 35.84 31.01
CA LYS A 284 18.94 37.16 30.54
C LYS A 284 20.45 37.23 30.41
N MET A 285 21.18 36.73 31.41
CA MET A 285 22.64 36.71 31.40
C MET A 285 23.19 35.82 30.30
N MET A 286 22.64 34.62 30.10
CA MET A 286 23.09 33.73 29.03
C MET A 286 22.88 34.35 27.65
N LEU A 287 21.76 35.05 27.41
CA LEU A 287 21.56 35.78 26.16
C LEU A 287 22.55 36.94 25.99
N ALA A 288 22.85 37.68 27.07
CA ALA A 288 23.77 38.81 27.04
C ALA A 288 25.21 38.37 26.75
N VAL A 289 25.68 37.33 27.44
CA VAL A 289 27.02 36.77 27.28
C VAL A 289 27.24 36.22 25.86
N ALA A 290 26.23 35.57 25.28
CA ALA A 290 26.29 35.07 23.90
C ALA A 290 26.08 36.17 22.84
N GLY A 291 25.80 37.42 23.23
CA GLY A 291 25.50 38.52 22.31
C GLY A 291 24.17 38.34 21.58
N LYS A 292 23.22 37.60 22.14
CA LYS A 292 21.92 37.23 21.52
C LYS A 292 20.71 37.90 22.16
N THR A 293 20.90 38.95 22.95
CA THR A 293 19.81 39.68 23.63
C THR A 293 18.69 40.11 22.68
N GLN A 294 19.02 40.66 21.49
CA GLN A 294 18.00 41.08 20.51
C GLN A 294 17.27 39.90 19.87
N ARG A 295 17.97 38.78 19.67
CA ARG A 295 17.43 37.56 19.06
C ARG A 295 16.53 36.80 20.03
N GLY A 296 16.77 36.93 21.33
CA GLY A 296 15.93 36.38 22.39
C GLY A 296 16.15 34.89 22.66
N TYR A 297 16.79 34.13 21.76
CA TYR A 297 17.10 32.71 21.93
C TYR A 297 18.58 32.38 21.63
N LEU A 298 19.04 31.24 22.15
CA LEU A 298 20.33 30.60 21.86
C LEU A 298 20.10 29.40 20.94
N ASP A 299 21.02 29.18 19.99
CA ASP A 299 21.06 27.97 19.18
C ASP A 299 22.25 27.08 19.60
N ASP A 300 22.44 25.98 18.89
CA ASP A 300 23.47 24.99 19.19
C ASP A 300 24.88 25.57 19.15
N ASP A 301 25.15 26.47 18.21
CA ASP A 301 26.48 27.03 18.02
C ASP A 301 26.76 28.09 19.09
N ASP A 302 25.77 28.81 19.60
CA ASP A 302 25.98 29.71 20.72
C ASP A 302 26.29 28.97 22.01
N ILE A 303 25.62 27.86 22.28
CA ILE A 303 25.88 27.06 23.48
C ILE A 303 27.25 26.38 23.39
N LYS A 304 27.65 25.87 22.20
CA LYS A 304 29.00 25.32 21.99
C LYS A 304 30.08 26.37 22.20
N ASN A 305 29.86 27.60 21.73
CA ASN A 305 30.82 28.69 21.82
C ASN A 305 30.67 29.56 23.07
N PHE A 306 29.75 29.22 23.99
CA PHE A 306 29.50 30.02 25.18
C PHE A 306 30.77 30.10 26.06
N PRO A 307 31.17 31.28 26.57
CA PRO A 307 32.39 31.41 27.37
C PRO A 307 32.42 30.50 28.61
N CYS A 308 33.50 29.73 28.77
CA CYS A 308 33.60 28.74 29.84
C CYS A 308 33.65 29.34 31.25
N GLU A 309 34.19 30.54 31.40
CA GLU A 309 34.22 31.21 32.71
C GLU A 309 32.82 31.65 33.14
N ASP A 310 32.10 32.33 32.25
CA ASP A 310 30.74 32.79 32.48
C ASP A 310 29.79 31.62 32.81
N LEU A 311 29.92 30.49 32.09
CA LEU A 311 29.12 29.29 32.37
C LEU A 311 29.42 28.71 33.76
N ARG A 312 30.71 28.64 34.16
CA ARG A 312 31.13 28.17 35.48
C ARG A 312 30.69 29.10 36.62
N ILE A 313 30.66 30.41 36.39
CA ILE A 313 30.15 31.37 37.38
C ILE A 313 28.65 31.14 37.60
N ILE A 314 27.86 31.04 36.52
CA ILE A 314 26.42 30.79 36.60
C ILE A 314 26.17 29.47 37.36
N ASP A 315 26.80 28.38 36.93
CA ASP A 315 26.63 27.07 37.56
C ASP A 315 27.04 27.09 39.03
N GLY A 316 28.23 27.62 39.33
CA GLY A 316 28.76 27.66 40.70
C GLY A 316 27.88 28.46 41.66
N LEU A 317 27.24 29.54 41.20
CA LEU A 317 26.28 30.29 42.00
C LEU A 317 25.02 29.48 42.32
N TRP A 318 24.46 28.79 41.33
CA TRP A 318 23.30 27.92 41.51
C TRP A 318 23.60 26.77 42.47
N VAL A 319 24.73 26.09 42.28
CA VAL A 319 25.19 24.99 43.15
C VAL A 319 25.40 25.50 44.58
N LYS A 320 26.09 26.62 44.76
CA LYS A 320 26.42 27.16 46.09
C LYS A 320 25.18 27.48 46.91
N HIS A 321 24.24 28.23 46.34
CA HIS A 321 23.09 28.75 47.11
C HIS A 321 21.95 27.76 47.23
N SER A 322 21.90 26.72 46.37
CA SER A 322 20.93 25.64 46.47
C SER A 322 21.39 24.47 47.34
N ASN A 323 22.54 24.59 48.01
CA ASN A 323 23.21 23.50 48.73
C ASN A 323 23.44 22.26 47.83
N GLY A 324 23.89 22.51 46.59
CA GLY A 324 24.21 21.51 45.59
C GLY A 324 22.98 20.83 44.95
N ARG A 325 21.78 21.41 45.06
CA ARG A 325 20.56 20.84 44.48
C ARG A 325 20.29 21.28 43.05
N PHE A 326 20.68 22.48 42.67
CA PHE A 326 20.42 23.11 41.38
C PHE A 326 21.73 23.51 40.71
N GLY A 327 21.71 23.61 39.38
CA GLY A 327 22.89 23.89 38.55
C GLY A 327 22.91 23.02 37.29
N PHE A 328 23.59 23.50 36.26
CA PHE A 328 23.82 22.77 35.02
C PHE A 328 24.74 21.55 35.21
N SER A 329 25.73 21.64 36.11
CA SER A 329 26.57 20.50 36.51
C SER A 329 25.74 19.42 37.21
N VAL A 330 24.77 19.82 38.04
CA VAL A 330 23.83 18.90 38.69
C VAL A 330 22.92 18.24 37.66
N GLN A 331 22.37 19.00 36.71
CA GLN A 331 21.60 18.47 35.59
C GLN A 331 22.42 17.49 34.75
N LYS A 332 23.68 17.82 34.44
CA LYS A 332 24.60 16.95 33.70
C LYS A 332 24.86 15.63 34.43
N GLN A 333 25.04 15.66 35.74
CA GLN A 333 25.21 14.43 36.52
C GLN A 333 23.94 13.55 36.48
N ILE A 334 22.76 14.15 36.59
CA ILE A 334 21.48 13.41 36.50
C ILE A 334 21.31 12.81 35.09
N TYR A 335 21.63 13.58 34.05
CA TYR A 335 21.60 13.11 32.67
C TYR A 335 22.51 11.89 32.44
N ILE A 336 23.74 11.92 32.96
CA ILE A 336 24.66 10.78 32.91
C ILE A 336 24.10 9.58 33.67
N ASN A 337 23.55 9.80 34.88
CA ASN A 337 22.93 8.74 35.68
C ASN A 337 21.71 8.11 34.99
N CYS A 338 21.01 8.86 34.13
CA CYS A 338 19.91 8.34 33.32
C CYS A 338 20.38 7.48 32.13
N GLY A 339 21.69 7.42 31.86
CA GLY A 339 22.30 6.71 30.73
C GLY A 339 22.72 7.60 29.57
N GLY A 340 22.56 8.92 29.71
CA GLY A 340 22.96 9.90 28.70
C GLY A 340 24.48 9.99 28.52
N LYS A 341 24.93 10.15 27.28
CA LYS A 341 26.34 10.42 26.96
C LYS A 341 26.53 11.93 26.77
N PRO A 342 27.48 12.58 27.46
CA PRO A 342 27.74 14.01 27.32
C PRO A 342 28.61 14.29 26.09
N ASP A 343 28.22 13.77 24.93
CA ASP A 343 28.95 13.90 23.64
C ASP A 343 28.24 14.82 22.64
N GLY A 344 27.10 15.41 23.04
CA GLY A 344 26.30 16.29 22.20
C GLY A 344 25.45 15.56 21.15
N SER A 345 25.43 14.22 21.17
CA SER A 345 24.53 13.41 20.35
C SER A 345 23.14 13.31 20.98
N TYR A 346 22.14 12.94 20.16
CA TYR A 346 20.79 12.69 20.66
C TYR A 346 20.75 11.33 21.38
N PRO A 347 20.41 11.28 22.69
CA PRO A 347 20.46 10.05 23.48
C PRO A 347 19.26 9.11 23.27
N GLY A 348 18.23 9.55 22.53
CA GLY A 348 16.99 8.80 22.35
C GLY A 348 15.90 9.16 23.37
N ALA A 349 14.64 8.93 22.98
CA ALA A 349 13.47 9.39 23.73
C ALA A 349 13.43 8.84 25.16
N THR A 350 13.75 7.56 25.37
CA THR A 350 13.72 6.91 26.69
C THR A 350 14.65 7.57 27.71
N ILE A 351 15.86 7.98 27.29
CA ILE A 351 16.81 8.63 28.19
C ILE A 351 16.37 10.06 28.50
N ILE A 352 15.87 10.79 27.50
CA ILE A 352 15.34 12.15 27.69
C ILE A 352 14.13 12.15 28.63
N GLU A 353 13.20 11.22 28.42
CA GLU A 353 12.02 11.03 29.25
C GLU A 353 12.40 10.79 30.71
N ARG A 354 13.27 9.81 30.97
CA ARG A 354 13.78 9.54 32.32
C ARG A 354 14.47 10.74 32.93
N TYR A 355 15.34 11.41 32.18
CA TYR A 355 16.01 12.63 32.64
C TYR A 355 15.00 13.71 33.04
N CYS A 356 13.97 13.95 32.22
CA CYS A 356 12.94 14.93 32.50
C CYS A 356 12.07 14.57 33.70
N ASP A 357 11.79 13.27 33.90
CA ASP A 357 11.08 12.79 35.08
C ASP A 357 11.93 13.04 36.35
N GLU A 358 13.24 12.74 36.31
CA GLU A 358 14.17 12.94 37.44
C GLU A 358 14.37 14.41 37.84
N VAL A 359 14.50 15.31 36.86
CA VAL A 359 14.60 16.76 37.15
C VAL A 359 13.23 17.42 37.36
N GLY A 360 12.13 16.69 37.17
CA GLY A 360 10.76 17.21 37.36
C GLY A 360 10.25 18.13 36.26
N TRP A 361 10.75 17.99 35.02
CA TRP A 361 10.22 18.69 33.83
C TRP A 361 9.15 17.90 33.08
N ARG A 362 8.91 16.67 33.51
CA ARG A 362 7.80 15.83 33.07
C ARG A 362 7.10 15.25 34.31
N VAL A 363 5.78 15.39 34.35
CA VAL A 363 4.93 14.98 35.47
C VAL A 363 3.78 14.17 34.90
N ASN A 364 3.59 12.95 35.40
CA ASN A 364 2.55 12.01 34.91
C ASN A 364 2.58 11.83 33.38
N GLY A 365 3.77 11.74 32.80
CA GLY A 365 3.96 11.56 31.36
C GLY A 365 3.85 12.84 30.53
N SER A 366 3.38 13.95 31.11
CA SER A 366 3.21 15.23 30.43
C SER A 366 4.34 16.20 30.78
N TYR A 367 4.95 16.81 29.78
CA TYR A 367 5.98 17.82 29.99
C TYR A 367 5.38 19.15 30.46
N LEU A 368 6.18 19.94 31.19
CA LEU A 368 5.79 21.31 31.56
C LEU A 368 5.50 22.13 30.30
N SER A 369 4.31 22.74 30.25
CA SER A 369 3.81 23.45 29.06
C SER A 369 4.28 24.91 29.00
N SER A 370 4.61 25.47 30.16
CA SER A 370 5.05 26.85 30.32
C SER A 370 6.08 26.96 31.44
N TRP A 371 6.93 27.99 31.35
CA TRP A 371 7.82 28.40 32.44
C TRP A 371 7.06 28.73 33.73
N SER A 372 5.78 29.14 33.62
CA SER A 372 4.90 29.35 34.77
C SER A 372 4.58 28.07 35.55
N ASP A 373 4.72 26.90 34.92
CA ASP A 373 4.38 25.60 35.52
C ASP A 373 5.55 25.02 36.32
N CYS A 374 6.73 25.65 36.26
CA CYS A 374 7.92 25.24 37.00
C CYS A 374 7.78 25.46 38.51
N THR A 375 8.34 24.55 39.30
CA THR A 375 8.35 24.65 40.76
C THR A 375 9.57 25.44 41.24
N PHE A 376 9.37 26.71 41.62
CA PHE A 376 10.44 27.60 42.08
C PHE A 376 10.66 27.54 43.60
N SER A 377 11.02 26.36 44.12
CA SER A 377 11.26 26.14 45.55
C SER A 377 12.38 25.14 45.79
N ALA A 378 13.38 25.51 46.58
CA ALA A 378 14.44 24.57 46.99
C ALA A 378 13.94 23.37 47.81
N ALA A 379 12.83 23.53 48.54
CA ALA A 379 12.26 22.47 49.36
C ALA A 379 11.36 21.51 48.56
N ALA A 380 10.59 22.05 47.60
CA ALA A 380 9.60 21.27 46.84
C ALA A 380 10.11 20.76 45.49
N ALA A 381 11.06 21.45 44.85
CA ALA A 381 11.53 21.04 43.53
C ALA A 381 12.55 19.88 43.60
N PRO A 382 12.51 18.94 42.64
CA PRO A 382 13.51 17.87 42.52
C PRO A 382 14.93 18.41 42.32
N ARG A 383 15.92 17.56 42.59
CA ARG A 383 17.33 17.86 42.31
C ARG A 383 17.49 18.08 40.79
N GLY A 384 18.22 19.12 40.39
CA GLY A 384 18.43 19.48 38.98
C GLY A 384 17.28 20.25 38.32
N HIS A 385 16.17 20.51 39.03
CA HIS A 385 15.01 21.17 38.43
C HIS A 385 15.31 22.57 37.86
N LEU A 386 16.25 23.29 38.48
CA LEU A 386 16.68 24.62 38.06
C LEU A 386 18.19 24.64 37.78
N PRO A 387 18.67 25.50 36.87
CA PRO A 387 17.89 26.46 36.06
C PRO A 387 17.03 25.78 34.99
N TYR A 388 15.80 26.23 34.79
CA TYR A 388 14.92 25.80 33.70
C TYR A 388 14.96 26.84 32.58
N LEU A 389 15.85 26.65 31.60
CA LEU A 389 15.95 27.57 30.47
C LEU A 389 14.60 27.64 29.73
N PRO A 390 13.86 28.76 29.77
CA PRO A 390 12.52 28.83 29.21
C PRO A 390 12.52 28.65 27.69
N ALA A 391 11.38 28.24 27.14
CA ALA A 391 11.16 28.11 25.71
C ALA A 391 11.47 29.39 24.92
N SER A 392 11.42 30.57 25.56
CA SER A 392 11.79 31.86 24.95
C SER A 392 13.28 31.97 24.61
N VAL A 393 14.16 31.23 25.31
CA VAL A 393 15.61 31.14 25.01
C VAL A 393 15.90 30.01 24.02
N ARG A 394 14.90 29.23 23.61
CA ARG A 394 15.04 28.08 22.71
C ARG A 394 14.40 28.39 21.35
N ARG A 395 15.03 27.96 20.26
CA ARG A 395 14.43 28.09 18.91
C ARG A 395 13.21 27.16 18.82
N VAL A 396 12.01 27.70 18.59
CA VAL A 396 10.83 26.91 18.25
C VAL A 396 10.87 26.60 16.75
N THR A 397 11.06 25.34 16.38
CA THR A 397 10.81 24.85 15.00
C THR A 397 9.41 24.22 14.92
N LEU A 398 8.84 24.16 13.71
CA LEU A 398 7.46 23.77 13.41
C LEU A 398 7.14 22.28 13.69
N ASP A 399 8.11 21.54 14.21
CA ASP A 399 8.06 20.10 14.42
C ASP A 399 8.08 19.92 15.93
N GLY A 400 6.91 19.63 16.51
CA GLY A 400 6.66 19.68 17.95
C GLY A 400 7.79 19.11 18.81
N TRP A 401 8.22 19.93 19.78
CA TRP A 401 8.99 19.54 20.96
C TRP A 401 10.41 19.00 20.73
N ASP A 402 11.28 19.83 20.14
CA ASP A 402 12.72 19.58 20.21
C ASP A 402 13.34 20.21 21.48
N MET A 403 13.09 19.56 22.63
CA MET A 403 13.83 19.86 23.86
C MET A 403 15.35 19.55 23.72
N ASN A 404 15.79 19.02 22.57
CA ASN A 404 17.05 18.30 22.44
C ASN A 404 18.23 19.12 21.93
N ASN A 405 18.04 20.28 21.29
CA ASN A 405 19.17 20.94 20.62
C ASN A 405 20.12 21.70 21.56
N CYS A 406 19.67 22.73 22.27
CA CYS A 406 20.56 23.47 23.18
C CYS A 406 20.98 22.66 24.41
N LEU A 407 20.08 21.81 24.93
CA LEU A 407 20.32 21.06 26.16
C LEU A 407 21.40 19.98 25.98
N LYS A 408 21.38 19.19 24.88
CA LYS A 408 22.42 18.18 24.64
C LYS A 408 23.81 18.81 24.53
N HIS A 409 23.89 20.01 23.95
CA HIS A 409 25.15 20.74 23.83
C HIS A 409 25.60 21.33 25.15
N LEU A 410 24.68 21.88 25.95
CA LEU A 410 24.98 22.37 27.29
C LEU A 410 25.51 21.23 28.18
N LEU A 411 24.84 20.07 28.17
CA LEU A 411 25.23 18.92 28.99
C LEU A 411 26.51 18.23 28.46
N SER A 412 26.90 18.46 27.20
CA SER A 412 28.18 18.00 26.63
C SER A 412 29.38 18.90 26.96
N ARG A 413 29.15 20.08 27.54
CA ARG A 413 30.22 21.02 27.92
C ARG A 413 31.16 20.37 28.93
N THR A 414 32.45 20.30 28.62
CA THR A 414 33.47 19.66 29.47
C THR A 414 33.84 20.50 30.70
N ASP A 415 33.50 21.78 30.67
CA ASP A 415 33.73 22.78 31.71
C ASP A 415 32.59 22.89 32.74
N LEU A 416 31.59 22.00 32.67
CA LEU A 416 30.54 21.76 33.67
C LEU A 416 30.79 20.52 34.52
#